data_AF-A0A088GKI4-F1
#
_entry.id   AF-A0A088GKI4-F1
#
_cell.length_a   1.000
_cell.length_b   1.000
_cell.length_c   1.000
_cell.angle_alpha   90.00
_cell.angle_beta   90.00
_cell.angle_gamma   90.00
#
_symmetry.space_group_name_H-M   'P 1'
#
loop_
_entity.id
_entity.type
_entity.pdbx_description
1 polymer ?
#
loop_
_entity_poly.entity_id
_entity_poly.type
_entity_poly.pdbx_seq_one_letter_code
_entity_poly.pdbx_strand_id
1 'polypeptide(L)'
;MLRDPDVWLMVTQDTRFSFADVSYETLYQLTTAFRAQGHATEAIDIQVLMDFVQKPDLNQILATFSAIPDDLFQDKSHVTAYMQVIMTNEPLAQRITNIKQQLADAHARHDQALEAQLSVELITALREQQLAKKM
;
A
#
# COMPACT_ATOMS: atom_id res chain seq x y z
N MET A 1 8.49 -8.41 -5.25
CA MET A 1 7.56 -8.28 -6.39
C MET A 1 8.28 -8.06 -7.72
N LEU A 2 8.98 -6.94 -7.91
CA LEU A 2 9.62 -6.65 -9.21
C LEU A 2 10.87 -7.52 -9.46
N ARG A 3 11.74 -7.61 -8.44
CA ARG A 3 13.00 -8.36 -8.51
C ARG A 3 12.86 -9.87 -8.36
N ASP A 4 11.68 -10.35 -7.93
CA ASP A 4 11.48 -11.74 -7.54
C ASP A 4 10.09 -12.24 -7.98
N PRO A 5 10.02 -13.16 -8.96
CA PRO A 5 8.77 -13.75 -9.47
C PRO A 5 8.00 -14.57 -8.43
N ASP A 6 8.68 -15.24 -7.48
CA ASP A 6 8.00 -16.01 -6.44
C ASP A 6 7.27 -15.08 -5.48
N VAL A 7 7.90 -13.96 -5.13
CA VAL A 7 7.24 -12.92 -4.31
C VAL A 7 6.07 -12.31 -5.09
N TRP A 8 6.20 -12.12 -6.40
CA TRP A 8 5.07 -11.70 -7.23
C TRP A 8 3.91 -12.69 -7.13
N LEU A 9 4.18 -13.99 -7.32
CA LEU A 9 3.17 -15.03 -7.23
C LEU A 9 2.52 -15.07 -5.84
N MET A 10 3.33 -15.03 -4.78
CA MET A 10 2.84 -15.02 -3.39
C MET A 10 1.85 -13.89 -3.13
N VAL A 11 2.12 -12.68 -3.63
CA VAL A 11 1.20 -11.56 -3.42
C VAL A 11 -0.04 -11.66 -4.30
N THR A 12 0.13 -11.98 -5.59
CA THR A 12 -1.01 -12.09 -6.53
C THR A 12 -1.95 -13.26 -6.24
N GLN A 13 -1.55 -14.22 -5.40
CA GLN A 13 -2.44 -15.27 -4.89
C GLN A 13 -3.56 -14.71 -4.00
N ASP A 14 -3.34 -13.61 -3.28
CA ASP A 14 -4.43 -12.91 -2.60
C ASP A 14 -5.10 -11.94 -3.59
N THR A 15 -6.24 -12.36 -4.13
CA THR A 15 -7.02 -11.56 -5.08
C THR A 15 -7.59 -10.27 -4.50
N ARG A 16 -7.50 -10.07 -3.18
CA ARG A 16 -7.91 -8.84 -2.49
C ARG A 16 -6.74 -7.87 -2.30
N PHE A 17 -5.51 -8.27 -2.62
CA PHE A 17 -4.35 -7.41 -2.51
C PHE A 17 -4.54 -6.16 -3.37
N SER A 18 -4.45 -5.01 -2.72
CA SER A 18 -4.44 -3.70 -3.34
C SER A 18 -3.63 -2.74 -2.49
N PHE A 19 -3.07 -1.73 -3.13
CA PHE A 19 -2.46 -0.60 -2.45
C PHE A 19 -3.52 0.48 -2.20
N ALA A 20 -3.52 1.07 -1.01
CA ALA A 20 -4.38 2.23 -0.72
C ALA A 20 -3.92 3.49 -1.47
N ASP A 21 -2.61 3.64 -1.69
CA ASP A 21 -2.05 4.73 -2.49
C ASP A 21 -2.25 4.45 -3.99
N VAL A 22 -2.87 5.42 -4.66
CA VAL A 22 -3.26 5.32 -6.09
C VAL A 22 -2.06 5.11 -7.01
N SER A 23 -0.90 5.68 -6.68
CA SER A 23 0.30 5.57 -7.53
C SER A 23 0.87 4.15 -7.47
N TYR A 24 0.96 3.59 -6.26
CA TYR A 24 1.40 2.21 -6.07
C TYR A 24 0.40 1.20 -6.64
N GLU A 25 -0.91 1.44 -6.50
CA GLU A 25 -1.94 0.59 -7.11
C GLU A 25 -1.85 0.64 -8.64
N THR A 26 -1.70 1.83 -9.22
CA THR A 26 -1.52 1.98 -10.67
C THR A 26 -0.26 1.25 -11.16
N LEU A 27 0.85 1.37 -10.43
CA LEU A 27 2.09 0.65 -10.74
C LEU A 27 1.90 -0.87 -10.65
N TYR A 28 1.15 -1.36 -9.67
CA TYR A 28 0.83 -2.78 -9.53
C TYR A 28 0.02 -3.30 -10.71
N GLN A 29 -1.02 -2.57 -11.13
CA GLN A 29 -1.83 -2.92 -12.30
C GLN A 29 -1.02 -2.90 -13.60
N LEU A 30 -0.19 -1.87 -13.80
CA LEU A 30 0.70 -1.77 -14.97
C LEU A 30 1.74 -2.89 -14.99
N THR A 31 2.32 -3.23 -13.84
CA THR A 31 3.25 -4.36 -13.71
C THR A 31 2.56 -5.69 -14.00
N THR A 32 1.31 -5.85 -13.58
CA THR A 32 0.50 -7.04 -13.88
C THR A 32 0.29 -7.19 -15.39
N ALA A 33 -0.08 -6.10 -16.06
CA ALA A 33 -0.20 -6.08 -17.52
C ALA A 33 1.14 -6.37 -18.22
N PHE A 34 2.24 -5.78 -17.73
CA PHE A 34 3.58 -6.01 -18.25
C PHE A 34 4.01 -7.48 -18.15
N ARG A 35 3.81 -8.12 -16.99
CA ARG A 35 4.13 -9.55 -16.82
C ARG A 35 3.29 -10.46 -17.71
N ALA A 36 2.03 -10.09 -17.97
CA ALA A 36 1.16 -10.82 -18.90
C ALA A 36 1.67 -10.78 -20.37
N GLN A 37 2.59 -9.88 -20.72
CA GLN A 37 3.18 -9.79 -22.07
C GLN A 37 4.42 -10.69 -22.26
N GLY A 38 4.74 -11.55 -21.30
CA GLY A 38 5.83 -12.53 -21.43
C GLY A 38 6.91 -12.44 -20.35
N HIS A 39 6.84 -11.45 -19.46
CA HIS A 39 7.82 -11.24 -18.38
C HIS A 39 7.40 -11.91 -17.05
N ALA A 40 6.66 -13.03 -17.13
CA ALA A 40 6.04 -13.64 -15.96
C ALA A 40 7.04 -14.33 -15.02
N THR A 41 8.12 -14.89 -15.56
CA THR A 41 9.03 -15.80 -14.83
C THR A 41 10.38 -15.19 -14.49
N GLU A 42 10.60 -13.91 -14.80
CA GLU A 42 11.88 -13.25 -14.60
C GLU A 42 11.79 -12.03 -13.70
N ALA A 43 12.94 -11.68 -13.12
CA ALA A 43 13.11 -10.41 -12.45
C ALA A 43 12.90 -9.29 -13.48
N ILE A 44 12.10 -8.30 -13.13
CA ILE A 44 11.82 -7.17 -14.01
C ILE A 44 13.00 -6.21 -13.96
N ASP A 45 13.56 -5.90 -15.13
CA ASP A 45 14.42 -4.74 -15.31
C ASP A 45 13.58 -3.47 -15.15
N ILE A 46 13.94 -2.64 -14.17
CA ILE A 46 13.23 -1.40 -13.86
C ILE A 46 13.23 -0.44 -15.05
N GLN A 47 14.32 -0.40 -15.84
CA GLN A 47 14.39 0.49 -17.00
C GLN A 47 13.39 0.07 -18.08
N VAL A 48 13.28 -1.24 -18.33
CA VAL A 48 12.31 -1.79 -19.28
C VAL A 48 10.87 -1.53 -18.81
N LEU A 49 10.61 -1.66 -17.50
CA LEU A 49 9.30 -1.33 -16.95
C LEU A 49 8.99 0.17 -17.04
N MET A 50 9.96 1.05 -16.82
CA MET A 50 9.78 2.50 -16.97
C MET A 50 9.46 2.90 -18.42
N ASP A 51 10.08 2.23 -19.39
CA ASP A 51 9.81 2.42 -20.83
C ASP A 51 8.40 1.93 -21.21
N PHE A 52 7.86 0.94 -20.50
CA PHE A 52 6.48 0.49 -20.64
C PHE A 52 5.47 1.43 -19.96
N VAL A 53 5.77 1.94 -18.77
CA VAL A 53 4.86 2.76 -17.97
C VAL A 53 4.63 4.15 -18.59
N GLN A 54 5.67 4.76 -19.16
CA GLN A 54 5.62 6.06 -19.89
C GLN A 54 4.90 7.21 -19.14
N LYS A 55 4.90 7.18 -17.81
CA LYS A 55 4.31 8.21 -16.96
C LYS A 55 5.40 8.82 -16.06
N PRO A 56 5.73 10.11 -16.20
CA PRO A 56 6.83 10.74 -15.46
C PRO A 56 6.75 10.53 -13.94
N ASP A 57 5.58 10.76 -13.34
CA ASP A 57 5.40 10.67 -11.89
C ASP A 57 5.60 9.23 -11.37
N LEU A 58 5.11 8.24 -12.12
CA LEU A 58 5.28 6.81 -11.76
C LEU A 58 6.72 6.34 -12.00
N ASN A 59 7.36 6.83 -13.06
CA ASN A 59 8.77 6.55 -13.36
C ASN A 59 9.70 7.15 -12.30
N GLN A 60 9.34 8.29 -11.72
CA GLN A 60 10.07 8.85 -10.58
C GLN A 60 10.00 7.91 -9.37
N ILE A 61 8.84 7.33 -9.07
CA ILE A 61 8.70 6.32 -8.01
C ILE A 61 9.55 5.09 -8.32
N LEU A 62 9.44 4.53 -9.53
CA LEU A 62 10.23 3.37 -9.95
C LEU A 62 11.74 3.60 -9.85
N ALA A 63 12.21 4.80 -10.21
CA ALA A 63 13.62 5.16 -10.09
C ALA A 63 14.13 5.06 -8.64
N THR A 64 13.30 5.37 -7.65
CA THR A 64 13.67 5.24 -6.23
C THR A 64 13.93 3.79 -5.80
N PHE A 65 13.35 2.80 -6.49
CA PHE A 65 13.48 1.39 -6.13
C PHE A 65 14.89 0.83 -6.36
N SER A 66 15.68 1.50 -7.20
CA SER A 66 17.10 1.18 -7.40
C SER A 66 17.94 1.41 -6.14
N ALA A 67 17.52 2.35 -5.28
CA ALA A 67 18.21 2.69 -4.04
C ALA A 67 17.85 1.77 -2.86
N ILE A 68 16.90 0.85 -3.04
CA ILE A 68 16.51 -0.08 -1.96
C ILE A 68 17.64 -1.10 -1.74
N PRO A 69 18.16 -1.21 -0.50
CA PRO A 69 19.24 -2.14 -0.16
C PRO A 69 18.93 -3.60 -0.46
N ASP A 70 19.93 -4.33 -0.98
CA ASP A 70 19.77 -5.73 -1.42
C ASP A 70 19.50 -6.72 -0.28
N ASP A 71 19.93 -6.39 0.93
CA ASP A 71 19.71 -7.19 2.14
C ASP A 71 18.23 -7.31 2.49
N LEU A 72 17.42 -6.31 2.16
CA LEU A 72 15.97 -6.33 2.40
C LEU A 72 15.22 -7.35 1.52
N PHE A 73 15.86 -7.89 0.48
CA PHE A 73 15.24 -8.87 -0.43
C PHE A 73 15.65 -10.33 -0.12
N GLN A 74 16.58 -10.56 0.82
CA GLN A 74 17.11 -11.90 1.11
C GLN A 74 16.11 -12.77 1.89
N ASP A 75 15.32 -12.17 2.78
CA ASP A 75 14.36 -12.89 3.60
C ASP A 75 12.92 -12.70 3.10
N LYS A 76 12.43 -13.71 2.37
CA LYS A 76 11.05 -13.74 1.85
C LYS A 76 10.00 -14.01 2.94
N SER A 77 10.39 -14.44 4.14
CA SER A 77 9.45 -14.76 5.22
C SER A 77 8.67 -13.53 5.70
N HIS A 78 9.20 -12.33 5.47
CA HIS A 78 8.57 -11.08 5.84
C HIS A 78 7.51 -10.59 4.83
N VAL A 79 7.38 -11.20 3.65
CA VAL A 79 6.46 -10.72 2.60
C VAL A 79 5.02 -10.68 3.10
N THR A 80 4.54 -11.72 3.77
CA THR A 80 3.19 -11.75 4.34
C THR A 80 2.97 -10.65 5.37
N ALA A 81 3.98 -10.35 6.20
CA ALA A 81 3.91 -9.26 7.15
C ALA A 81 3.85 -7.89 6.45
N TYR A 82 4.59 -7.68 5.36
CA TYR A 82 4.51 -6.47 4.56
C TYR A 82 3.15 -6.30 3.89
N MET A 83 2.57 -7.38 3.35
CA MET A 83 1.19 -7.35 2.82
C MET A 83 0.20 -6.90 3.87
N GLN A 84 0.31 -7.42 5.10
CA GLN A 84 -0.55 -7.00 6.22
C GLN A 84 -0.42 -5.51 6.53
N VAL A 85 0.81 -4.98 6.50
CA VAL A 85 1.05 -3.55 6.73
C VAL A 85 0.40 -2.71 5.63
N ILE A 86 0.61 -3.06 4.36
CA ILE A 86 0.10 -2.35 3.19
C ILE A 86 -1.43 -2.37 3.14
N MET A 87 -2.04 -3.54 3.36
CA MET A 87 -3.48 -3.72 3.15
C MET A 87 -4.33 -3.30 4.36
N THR A 88 -3.76 -3.33 5.56
CA THR A 88 -4.55 -3.15 6.79
C THR A 88 -4.00 -2.05 7.68
N ASN A 89 -2.72 -2.13 8.06
CA ASN A 89 -2.21 -1.29 9.14
C ASN A 89 -2.05 0.17 8.73
N GLU A 90 -1.48 0.42 7.56
CA GLU A 90 -1.25 1.77 7.04
C GLU A 90 -2.57 2.49 6.70
N PRO A 91 -3.52 1.88 5.95
CA PRO A 91 -4.79 2.52 5.63
C PRO A 91 -5.60 2.85 6.89
N LEU A 92 -5.56 1.96 7.90
CA LEU A 92 -6.24 2.18 9.18
C LEU A 92 -5.59 3.32 9.98
N ALA A 93 -4.26 3.41 10.00
CA ALA A 93 -3.56 4.51 10.65
C ALA A 93 -3.87 5.85 9.98
N GLN A 94 -3.97 5.88 8.65
CA GLN A 94 -4.32 7.08 7.91
C GLN A 94 -5.79 7.48 8.16
N ARG A 95 -6.72 6.52 8.18
CA ARG A 95 -8.11 6.76 8.57
C ARG A 95 -8.23 7.38 9.96
N ILE A 96 -7.51 6.82 10.96
CA ILE A 96 -7.49 7.37 12.33
C ILE A 96 -6.97 8.81 12.33
N THR A 97 -5.92 9.09 11.58
CA THR A 97 -5.33 10.43 11.48
C THR A 97 -6.31 11.42 10.88
N ASN A 98 -7.00 11.04 9.79
CA ASN A 98 -8.00 11.87 9.13
C ASN A 98 -9.19 12.17 10.06
N ILE A 99 -9.71 11.16 10.77
CA ILE A 99 -10.82 11.36 11.73
C ILE A 99 -10.41 12.34 12.83
N LYS A 100 -9.17 12.24 13.35
CA LYS A 100 -8.66 13.18 14.37
C LYS A 100 -8.56 14.61 13.86
N GLN A 101 -8.14 14.81 12.62
CA GLN A 101 -8.12 16.14 12.00
C GLN A 101 -9.53 16.70 11.85
N GLN A 102 -10.46 15.89 11.32
CA GLN A 102 -11.86 16.29 11.17
C GLN A 102 -12.54 16.60 12.51
N LEU A 103 -12.18 15.88 13.59
CA LEU A 103 -12.65 16.19 14.95
C LEU A 103 -12.17 17.56 15.42
N ALA A 104 -10.89 17.88 15.21
CA ALA A 104 -10.36 19.19 15.56
C ALA A 104 -11.09 20.32 14.81
N ASP A 105 -11.38 20.10 13.52
CA ASP A 105 -12.13 21.05 12.69
C ASP A 105 -13.61 21.17 13.09
N ALA A 106 -14.26 20.07 13.47
CA ALA A 106 -15.63 20.07 13.97
C ALA A 106 -15.74 20.82 15.30
N HIS A 107 -14.80 20.55 16.22
CA HIS A 107 -14.69 21.22 17.51
C HIS A 107 -14.50 22.74 17.35
N ALA A 108 -13.58 23.15 16.47
CA ALA A 108 -13.32 24.56 16.17
C ALA A 108 -14.55 25.29 15.57
N ARG A 109 -15.42 24.55 14.88
CA ARG A 109 -16.67 25.07 14.30
C ARG A 109 -17.88 24.94 15.24
N HIS A 110 -17.69 24.42 16.45
CA HIS A 110 -18.76 24.09 17.39
C HIS A 110 -19.85 23.17 16.81
N ASP A 111 -19.48 22.31 15.85
CA ASP A 111 -20.39 21.34 15.23
C ASP A 111 -20.47 20.08 16.09
N GLN A 112 -21.29 20.15 17.15
CA GLN A 112 -21.43 19.08 18.15
C GLN A 112 -21.98 17.77 17.57
N ALA A 113 -22.83 17.86 16.54
CA ALA A 113 -23.38 16.68 15.89
C ALA A 113 -22.30 15.91 15.14
N LEU A 114 -21.48 16.63 14.36
CA LEU A 114 -20.35 16.05 13.65
C LEU A 114 -19.27 15.54 14.62
N GLU A 115 -18.99 16.27 15.70
CA GLU A 115 -18.04 15.86 16.73
C GLU A 115 -18.44 14.52 17.39
N ALA A 116 -19.74 14.35 17.70
CA ALA A 116 -20.26 13.09 18.24
C ALA A 116 -20.14 11.94 17.23
N GLN A 117 -20.49 12.17 15.96
CA GLN A 117 -20.38 11.16 14.91
C GLN A 117 -18.94 10.69 14.72
N LEU A 118 -18.01 11.62 14.55
CA LEU A 118 -16.59 11.33 14.33
C LEU A 118 -15.95 10.66 15.56
N SER A 119 -16.42 10.96 16.78
CA SER A 119 -15.94 10.29 17.99
C SER A 119 -16.29 8.80 18.02
N VAL A 120 -17.50 8.43 17.61
CA VAL A 120 -17.91 7.03 17.48
C VAL A 120 -17.07 6.32 16.40
N GLU A 121 -16.83 6.99 15.29
CA GLU A 121 -16.00 6.45 14.22
C GLU A 121 -14.56 6.22 14.67
N LEU A 122 -13.99 7.18 15.42
CA LEU A 122 -12.64 7.05 15.98
C LEU A 122 -12.52 5.86 16.93
N ILE A 123 -13.48 5.66 17.83
CA ILE A 123 -13.49 4.51 18.75
C ILE A 123 -13.52 3.19 17.96
N THR A 124 -14.32 3.15 16.90
CA THR A 124 -14.43 1.97 16.03
C THR A 124 -13.09 1.66 15.35
N ALA A 125 -12.46 2.67 14.73
CA ALA A 125 -11.16 2.51 14.07
C ALA A 125 -10.03 2.15 15.06
N LEU A 126 -10.04 2.70 16.29
CA LEU A 126 -9.07 2.33 17.34
C LEU A 126 -9.25 0.88 17.80
N ARG A 127 -10.49 0.38 17.87
CA ARG A 127 -10.77 -1.02 18.18
C ARG A 127 -10.26 -1.93 17.07
N GLU A 128 -10.51 -1.59 15.81
CA GLU A 128 -9.95 -2.30 14.64
C GLU A 128 -8.42 -2.38 14.74
N GLN A 129 -7.75 -1.27 15.10
CA GLN A 129 -6.30 -1.22 15.21
C GLN A 129 -5.79 -2.14 16.33
N GLN A 130 -6.51 -2.19 17.46
CA GLN A 130 -6.17 -3.07 18.57
C GLN A 130 -6.30 -4.55 18.19
N LEU A 131 -7.29 -4.91 17.38
CA LEU A 131 -7.48 -6.27 16.88
C LEU A 131 -6.38 -6.65 15.89
N ALA A 132 -6.07 -5.76 14.94
CA ALA A 132 -5.01 -5.98 13.95
C ALA A 132 -3.61 -6.18 14.58
N LYS A 133 -3.33 -5.54 15.72
CA LYS A 133 -2.05 -5.71 16.45
C LYS A 133 -1.93 -7.02 17.24
N LYS A 134 -3.03 -7.75 17.44
CA LYS A 134 -3.06 -9.02 18.19
C LYS A 134 -2.93 -10.26 17.28
N MET A 135 -3.00 -10.05 15.96
CA MET A 135 -2.84 -11.08 14.95
C MET A 135 -1.39 -11.10 14.48
#